data_AF-A0A673GRK7-F1
#
_entry.id   AF-A0A673GRK7-F1
#
_cell.length_a   1.000
_cell.length_b   1.000
_cell.length_c   1.000
_cell.angle_alpha   90.00
_cell.angle_beta   90.00
_cell.angle_gamma   90.00
#
_symmetry.space_group_name_H-M   'P 1'
#
loop_
_entity.id
_entity.type
_entity.pdbx_description
1 polymer ?
#
loop_
_entity_poly.entity_id
_entity_poly.type
_entity_poly.pdbx_seq_one_letter_code
_entity_poly.pdbx_strand_id
1 'polypeptide(L)'
;MMASSYSAKEEDGHHSGSAGLGGAAIRTRKPDNTAFKQQRLPAWQPILTAGTVLPAFFIIGLIFIPIGIGLYVTSNNIKEFEIDYTGTDMSSPCFNCSQSFSWNSTTPCKCVLFFSLDQPFESNVFMYYGLSNFYQNHRRYVKSRDDSQLNGDQRSLKEPSKECEPYRTNENKPIAPCGAIANSMFNDTLDLFYIDPNGTKTQILLIKKGIAWWTDKHVKFRNPGGSNPNLTAAFIETAKPVNWHKPVYELDIDSENNGFINEDFIVWMRTAALPTFRKLYRIIQKKNNMTPTLPRGSYSLEVTYNYPVRSFEGRKRMILSTISWMGGKNPFLGIAYITVGSICFFLGVVLLFIHHKYGNRNNSSDVPN
;
A
#
# COMPACT_ATOMS: atom_id res chain seq x y z
N MET A 1 29.73 -25.85 23.53
CA MET A 1 30.20 -25.77 22.14
C MET A 1 31.66 -25.38 22.18
N MET A 2 32.59 -26.32 21.99
CA MET A 2 34.00 -25.97 21.82
C MET A 2 34.23 -25.69 20.33
N ALA A 3 34.45 -24.44 19.97
CA ALA A 3 35.02 -24.09 18.68
C ALA A 3 36.50 -24.46 18.74
N SER A 4 36.90 -25.53 18.06
CA SER A 4 38.31 -25.78 17.79
C SER A 4 38.78 -24.70 16.81
N SER A 5 39.56 -23.75 17.31
CA SER A 5 40.20 -22.72 16.51
C SER A 5 41.31 -23.34 15.67
N TYR A 6 41.04 -23.61 14.40
CA TYR A 6 42.08 -23.99 13.44
C TYR A 6 42.70 -22.72 12.86
N SER A 7 43.97 -22.48 13.16
CA SER A 7 44.75 -21.36 12.61
C SER A 7 44.99 -21.57 11.11
N ALA A 8 44.38 -20.71 10.29
CA ALA A 8 44.67 -20.60 8.87
C ALA A 8 45.99 -19.83 8.67
N LYS A 9 47.13 -20.47 8.93
CA LYS A 9 48.45 -19.98 8.57
C LYS A 9 49.38 -21.16 8.33
N GLU A 10 49.19 -21.84 7.21
CA GLU A 10 50.24 -22.60 6.52
C GLU A 10 49.69 -23.07 5.18
N GLU A 11 50.51 -22.94 4.12
CA GLU A 11 50.25 -23.30 2.73
C GLU A 11 49.56 -22.28 1.80
N ASP A 12 50.07 -21.05 1.74
CA ASP A 12 50.15 -20.31 0.46
C ASP A 12 51.54 -20.52 -0.14
N GLY A 13 51.85 -21.78 -0.49
CA GLY A 13 53.02 -22.13 -1.29
C GLY A 13 52.74 -21.78 -2.75
N HIS A 14 53.05 -20.55 -3.16
CA HIS A 14 53.25 -20.24 -4.58
C HIS A 14 54.32 -21.19 -5.12
N HIS A 15 53.96 -22.05 -6.08
CA HIS A 15 54.94 -22.73 -6.91
C HIS A 15 55.70 -21.69 -7.74
N SER A 16 56.81 -21.19 -7.20
CA SER A 16 57.87 -20.63 -8.02
C SER A 16 58.47 -21.78 -8.82
N GLY A 17 58.13 -21.85 -10.11
CA GLY A 17 58.75 -22.78 -11.04
C GLY A 17 60.26 -22.55 -11.03
N SER A 18 61.03 -23.54 -10.56
CA SER A 18 62.48 -23.52 -10.76
C SER A 18 62.75 -23.71 -12.24
N ALA A 19 63.10 -22.63 -12.93
CA ALA A 19 63.59 -22.69 -14.30
C ALA A 19 65.01 -23.28 -14.29
N GLY A 20 65.13 -24.57 -14.66
CA GLY A 20 66.38 -25.15 -15.10
C GLY A 20 66.60 -24.82 -16.58
N LEU A 21 67.80 -24.37 -16.95
CA LEU A 21 68.19 -24.16 -18.35
C LEU A 21 67.97 -25.46 -19.15
N GLY A 22 67.18 -25.39 -20.23
CA GLY A 22 67.25 -26.34 -21.34
C GLY A 22 66.22 -27.47 -21.42
N GLY A 23 65.06 -27.39 -20.75
CA GLY A 23 64.02 -28.42 -20.90
C GLY A 23 62.60 -27.84 -20.84
N ALA A 24 61.75 -28.22 -21.80
CA ALA A 24 60.35 -27.79 -21.87
C ALA A 24 59.65 -27.94 -20.51
N ALA A 25 59.02 -26.87 -20.03
CA ALA A 25 58.26 -26.88 -18.78
C ALA A 25 57.19 -27.99 -18.84
N ILE A 26 57.37 -29.03 -18.03
CA ILE A 26 56.39 -30.11 -17.87
C ILE A 26 55.13 -29.46 -17.28
N ARG A 27 54.11 -29.22 -18.12
CA ARG A 27 52.78 -28.79 -17.64
C ARG A 27 52.18 -29.94 -16.85
N THR A 28 52.38 -29.90 -15.53
CA THR A 28 51.76 -30.88 -14.64
C THR A 28 50.24 -30.69 -14.72
N ARG A 29 49.50 -31.78 -14.98
CA ARG A 29 48.02 -31.76 -14.94
C ARG A 29 47.48 -31.79 -13.51
N LYS A 30 48.33 -31.50 -12.51
CA LYS A 30 47.94 -31.55 -11.10
C LYS A 30 47.03 -30.35 -10.83
N PRO A 31 45.81 -30.55 -10.31
CA PRO A 31 44.95 -29.46 -9.93
C PRO A 31 45.58 -28.61 -8.83
N ASP A 32 45.35 -27.30 -8.86
CA ASP A 32 45.83 -26.38 -7.83
C ASP A 32 45.27 -26.77 -6.46
N ASN A 33 46.16 -26.84 -5.45
CA ASN A 33 45.83 -27.31 -4.11
C ASN A 33 45.26 -26.21 -3.20
N THR A 34 44.40 -25.33 -3.72
CA THR A 34 43.77 -24.27 -2.88
C THR A 34 42.52 -24.79 -2.18
N ALA A 35 42.19 -24.23 -1.02
CA ALA A 35 41.02 -24.66 -0.24
C ALA A 35 39.70 -24.57 -1.03
N PHE A 36 39.58 -23.56 -1.89
CA PHE A 36 38.46 -23.39 -2.81
C PHE A 36 38.40 -24.50 -3.88
N LYS A 37 39.51 -24.75 -4.58
CA LYS A 37 39.55 -25.72 -5.69
C LYS A 37 39.45 -27.17 -5.22
N GLN A 38 39.88 -27.44 -3.99
CA GLN A 38 39.79 -28.76 -3.35
C GLN A 38 38.53 -28.95 -2.50
N GLN A 39 37.58 -28.01 -2.55
CA GLN A 39 36.29 -28.08 -1.82
C GLN A 39 36.45 -28.29 -0.30
N ARG A 40 37.54 -27.77 0.27
CA ARG A 40 37.89 -27.86 1.70
C ARG A 40 37.78 -26.52 2.41
N LEU A 41 36.89 -25.64 1.94
CA LEU A 41 36.61 -24.38 2.61
C LEU A 41 36.04 -24.63 4.01
N PRO A 42 36.41 -23.81 5.01
CA PRO A 42 35.77 -23.89 6.32
C PRO A 42 34.28 -23.59 6.14
N ALA A 43 33.44 -24.54 6.53
CA ALA A 43 31.99 -24.44 6.42
C ALA A 43 31.35 -24.77 7.77
N TRP A 44 30.33 -24.02 8.14
CA TRP A 44 29.46 -24.38 9.26
C TRP A 44 28.41 -25.39 8.77
N GLN A 45 28.39 -26.56 9.37
CA GLN A 45 27.48 -27.66 9.01
C GLN A 45 26.53 -27.95 10.18
N PRO A 46 25.42 -27.18 10.33
CA PRO A 46 24.48 -27.40 11.42
C PRO A 46 23.71 -28.71 11.22
N ILE A 47 23.86 -29.65 12.15
CA ILE A 47 23.08 -30.88 12.18
C ILE A 47 21.82 -30.61 13.01
N LEU A 48 20.68 -30.46 12.33
CA LEU A 48 19.39 -30.18 12.96
C LEU A 48 18.81 -31.46 13.59
N THR A 49 19.15 -31.70 14.85
CA THR A 49 18.55 -32.75 15.67
C THR A 49 17.37 -32.21 16.49
N ALA A 50 16.48 -33.09 16.94
CA ALA A 50 15.33 -32.72 17.77
C ALA A 50 15.73 -31.88 19.00
N GLY A 51 16.81 -32.25 19.70
CA GLY A 51 17.33 -31.48 20.84
C GLY A 51 17.81 -30.07 20.49
N THR A 52 18.32 -29.85 19.27
CA THR A 52 18.78 -28.53 18.81
C THR A 52 17.64 -27.62 18.34
N VAL A 53 16.59 -28.17 17.73
CA VAL A 53 15.47 -27.39 17.18
C VAL A 53 14.37 -27.12 18.20
N LEU A 54 14.23 -27.97 19.21
CA LEU A 54 13.16 -27.89 20.21
C LEU A 54 13.14 -26.56 20.99
N PRO A 55 14.27 -26.01 21.48
CA PRO A 55 14.27 -24.69 22.10
C PRO A 55 13.77 -23.59 21.16
N ALA A 56 14.10 -23.65 19.87
CA ALA A 56 13.67 -22.66 18.89
C ALA A 56 12.14 -22.64 18.73
N PHE A 57 11.47 -23.80 18.70
CA PHE A 57 10.01 -23.87 18.63
C PHE A 57 9.32 -23.19 19.82
N PHE A 58 9.82 -23.43 21.04
CA PHE A 58 9.28 -22.80 22.24
C PHE A 58 9.55 -21.29 22.26
N ILE A 59 10.76 -20.85 21.91
CA ILE A 59 11.11 -19.43 21.85
C ILE A 59 10.23 -18.69 20.83
N ILE A 60 10.07 -19.24 19.63
CA ILE A 60 9.22 -18.64 18.59
C ILE A 60 7.77 -18.55 19.08
N GLY A 61 7.23 -19.62 19.66
CA GLY A 61 5.87 -19.62 20.20
C GLY A 61 5.66 -18.59 21.32
N LEU A 62 6.56 -18.56 22.31
CA LEU A 62 6.48 -17.65 23.45
C LEU A 62 6.67 -16.17 23.07
N ILE A 63 7.36 -15.87 21.96
CA ILE A 63 7.52 -14.51 21.45
C ILE A 63 6.34 -14.13 20.54
N PHE A 64 5.92 -15.02 19.64
CA PHE A 64 4.92 -14.69 18.62
C PHE A 64 3.51 -14.54 19.19
N ILE A 65 3.16 -15.32 20.22
CA ILE A 65 1.84 -15.22 20.86
C ILE A 65 1.60 -13.83 21.49
N PRO A 66 2.45 -13.30 22.40
CA PRO A 66 2.22 -11.99 22.99
C PRO A 66 2.32 -10.86 21.96
N ILE A 67 3.22 -10.95 20.98
CA ILE A 67 3.27 -10.00 19.86
C ILE A 67 1.93 -10.03 19.10
N GLY A 68 1.45 -11.21 18.72
CA GLY A 68 0.20 -11.39 18.00
C GLY A 68 -1.01 -10.84 18.77
N ILE A 69 -1.08 -11.06 20.08
CA ILE A 69 -2.10 -10.48 20.96
C ILE A 69 -2.02 -8.94 20.94
N GLY A 70 -0.82 -8.37 21.10
CA GLY A 70 -0.62 -6.93 21.07
C GLY A 70 -1.05 -6.30 19.74
N LEU A 71 -0.72 -6.94 18.62
CA LEU A 71 -1.12 -6.50 17.27
C LEU A 71 -2.64 -6.62 17.07
N TYR A 72 -3.24 -7.72 17.53
CA TYR A 72 -4.68 -7.96 17.45
C TYR A 72 -5.48 -6.90 18.24
N VAL A 73 -5.09 -6.65 19.49
CA VAL A 73 -5.74 -5.64 20.34
C VAL A 73 -5.57 -4.23 19.76
N THR A 74 -4.35 -3.89 19.32
CA THR A 74 -4.08 -2.58 18.70
C THR A 74 -4.96 -2.35 17.47
N SER A 75 -5.12 -3.37 16.62
CA SER A 75 -6.00 -3.29 15.45
C SER A 75 -7.47 -3.17 15.84
N ASN A 76 -7.94 -3.91 16.84
CA ASN A 76 -9.36 -3.91 17.24
C ASN A 76 -9.78 -2.65 18.00
N ASN A 77 -8.84 -1.95 18.62
CA ASN A 77 -9.10 -0.65 19.26
C ASN A 77 -9.34 0.48 18.23
N ILE A 78 -8.98 0.28 16.96
CA ILE A 78 -9.24 1.23 15.89
C ILE A 78 -10.75 1.32 15.64
N LYS A 79 -11.25 2.56 15.61
CA LYS A 79 -12.64 2.87 15.31
C LYS A 79 -12.76 3.10 13.81
N GLU A 80 -13.67 2.36 13.18
CA GLU A 80 -13.95 2.45 11.76
C GLU A 80 -15.47 2.44 11.58
N PHE A 81 -15.95 3.38 10.77
CA PHE A 81 -17.34 3.48 10.33
C PHE A 81 -17.35 3.47 8.80
N GLU A 82 -18.24 2.69 8.20
CA GLU A 82 -18.38 2.57 6.75
C GLU A 82 -19.86 2.72 6.36
N ILE A 83 -20.12 3.53 5.34
CA ILE A 83 -21.46 3.70 4.76
C ILE A 83 -21.39 3.59 3.23
N ASP A 84 -22.22 2.71 2.67
CA ASP A 84 -22.43 2.59 1.22
C ASP A 84 -23.39 3.70 0.75
N TYR A 85 -22.98 4.46 -0.27
CA TYR A 85 -23.80 5.51 -0.88
C TYR A 85 -24.03 5.27 -2.37
N THR A 86 -23.83 4.03 -2.84
CA THR A 86 -23.98 3.63 -4.24
C THR A 86 -25.39 3.89 -4.76
N GLY A 87 -26.42 3.63 -3.93
CA GLY A 87 -27.82 3.75 -4.31
C GLY A 87 -28.37 2.54 -5.07
N THR A 88 -28.01 1.31 -4.70
CA THR A 88 -28.54 0.11 -5.39
C THR A 88 -30.00 -0.18 -5.07
N ASP A 89 -30.40 0.11 -3.85
CA ASP A 89 -31.73 -0.23 -3.35
C ASP A 89 -32.68 0.94 -3.56
N MET A 90 -33.94 0.66 -3.91
CA MET A 90 -34.96 1.71 -4.15
C MET A 90 -35.24 2.59 -2.93
N SER A 91 -34.96 2.07 -1.73
CA SER A 91 -35.07 2.81 -0.46
C SER A 91 -33.91 3.76 -0.21
N SER A 92 -32.81 3.66 -0.97
CA SER A 92 -31.63 4.50 -0.76
C SER A 92 -31.89 5.92 -1.24
N PRO A 93 -31.52 6.95 -0.46
CA PRO A 93 -31.61 8.35 -0.89
C PRO A 93 -30.82 8.67 -2.16
N CYS A 94 -29.79 7.86 -2.48
CA CYS A 94 -28.97 8.02 -3.68
C CYS A 94 -29.45 7.18 -4.88
N PHE A 95 -30.57 6.45 -4.77
CA PHE A 95 -31.07 5.58 -5.83
C PHE A 95 -31.30 6.35 -7.14
N ASN A 96 -32.01 7.48 -7.08
CA ASN A 96 -32.30 8.32 -8.25
C ASN A 96 -31.01 8.78 -8.94
N CYS A 97 -30.03 9.29 -8.18
CA CYS A 97 -28.74 9.71 -8.73
C CYS A 97 -28.00 8.58 -9.44
N SER A 98 -28.03 7.38 -8.85
CA SER A 98 -27.35 6.24 -9.43
C SER A 98 -28.00 5.71 -10.72
N GLN A 99 -29.31 5.93 -10.90
CA GLN A 99 -30.04 5.54 -12.11
C GLN A 99 -29.92 6.60 -13.21
N SER A 100 -29.99 7.88 -12.85
CA SER A 100 -30.01 8.98 -13.81
C SER A 100 -28.63 9.39 -14.31
N PHE A 101 -27.58 9.18 -13.52
CA PHE A 101 -26.26 9.73 -13.83
C PHE A 101 -25.48 8.87 -14.83
N SER A 102 -25.06 9.51 -15.92
CA SER A 102 -24.10 8.98 -16.89
C SER A 102 -22.93 9.95 -17.05
N TRP A 103 -21.80 9.50 -17.62
CA TRP A 103 -20.63 10.35 -17.89
C TRP A 103 -20.94 11.60 -18.76
N ASN A 104 -22.06 11.59 -19.48
CA ASN A 104 -22.50 12.70 -20.34
C ASN A 104 -23.48 13.67 -19.64
N SER A 105 -23.89 13.37 -18.40
CA SER A 105 -24.81 14.22 -17.65
C SER A 105 -24.09 15.47 -17.15
N THR A 106 -24.56 16.64 -17.53
CA THR A 106 -24.00 17.94 -17.10
C THR A 106 -24.60 18.43 -15.79
N THR A 107 -25.77 17.93 -15.36
CA THR A 107 -26.41 18.34 -14.11
C THR A 107 -25.88 17.52 -12.94
N PRO A 108 -25.32 18.15 -11.89
CA PRO A 108 -24.85 17.45 -10.71
C PRO A 108 -26.04 16.89 -9.92
N CYS A 109 -26.04 15.58 -9.64
CA CYS A 109 -27.05 14.98 -8.76
C CYS A 109 -26.55 15.01 -7.32
N LYS A 110 -27.40 15.42 -6.38
CA LYS A 110 -27.08 15.45 -4.96
C LYS A 110 -27.98 14.50 -4.19
N CYS A 111 -27.41 13.73 -3.26
CA CYS A 111 -28.15 12.92 -2.32
C CYS A 111 -27.58 13.11 -0.90
N VAL A 112 -28.42 12.89 0.11
CA VAL A 112 -28.07 13.07 1.52
C VAL A 112 -28.32 11.78 2.26
N LEU A 113 -27.31 11.29 2.99
CA LEU A 113 -27.44 10.12 3.85
C LEU A 113 -27.30 10.54 5.30
N PHE A 114 -28.22 10.07 6.15
CA PHE A 114 -28.17 10.27 7.59
C PHE A 114 -27.63 9.01 8.26
N PHE A 115 -26.74 9.18 9.24
CA PHE A 115 -26.19 8.09 10.01
C PHE A 115 -25.82 8.54 11.43
N SER A 116 -25.64 7.59 12.34
CA SER A 116 -25.20 7.85 13.71
C SER A 116 -23.87 7.17 14.00
N LEU A 117 -23.01 7.84 14.76
CA LEU A 117 -21.80 7.24 15.31
C LEU A 117 -22.06 6.83 16.76
N ASP A 118 -22.00 5.53 17.04
CA ASP A 118 -22.25 4.97 18.39
C ASP A 118 -21.13 5.33 19.38
N GLN A 119 -19.91 5.42 18.87
CA GLN A 119 -18.70 5.67 19.66
C GLN A 119 -17.98 6.92 19.15
N PRO A 120 -17.41 7.74 20.06
CA PRO A 120 -16.63 8.91 19.67
C PRO A 120 -15.28 8.50 19.05
N PHE A 121 -14.77 9.34 18.14
CA PHE A 121 -13.44 9.21 17.56
C PHE A 121 -12.50 10.21 18.25
N GLU A 122 -11.58 9.70 19.06
CA GLU A 122 -10.75 10.51 19.97
C GLU A 122 -9.47 11.07 19.35
N SER A 123 -9.00 10.50 18.22
CA SER A 123 -7.76 10.90 17.55
C SER A 123 -8.05 11.54 16.19
N ASN A 124 -7.01 11.86 15.41
CA ASN A 124 -7.18 12.31 14.03
C ASN A 124 -7.99 11.27 13.26
N VAL A 125 -9.01 11.73 12.52
CA VAL A 125 -9.88 10.86 11.72
C VAL A 125 -9.53 11.03 10.26
N PHE A 126 -9.43 9.92 9.57
CA PHE A 126 -9.11 9.86 8.15
C PHE A 126 -10.37 9.43 7.41
N MET A 127 -10.80 10.26 6.48
CA MET A 127 -11.96 10.02 5.62
C MET A 127 -11.45 9.43 4.31
N TYR A 128 -11.93 8.24 3.96
CA TYR A 128 -11.62 7.55 2.72
C TYR A 128 -12.86 7.43 1.86
N TYR A 129 -12.70 7.46 0.54
CA TYR A 129 -13.67 6.85 -0.36
C TYR A 129 -13.19 5.43 -0.70
N GLY A 130 -14.13 4.50 -0.77
CA GLY A 130 -13.88 3.13 -1.21
C GLY A 130 -14.63 2.82 -2.49
N LEU A 131 -13.95 2.10 -3.37
CA LEU A 131 -14.52 1.53 -4.58
C LEU A 131 -14.38 0.02 -4.53
N SER A 132 -15.39 -0.68 -5.02
CA SER A 132 -15.35 -2.13 -5.23
C SER A 132 -15.67 -2.46 -6.68
N ASN A 133 -15.25 -3.65 -7.11
CA ASN A 133 -15.33 -4.11 -8.49
C ASN A 133 -14.64 -3.15 -9.49
N PHE A 134 -13.57 -2.47 -9.07
CA PHE A 134 -12.81 -1.55 -9.91
C PHE A 134 -11.36 -2.02 -10.03
N TYR A 135 -11.01 -2.61 -11.18
CA TYR A 135 -9.73 -3.29 -11.39
C TYR A 135 -8.58 -2.34 -11.75
N GLN A 136 -8.12 -1.52 -10.79
CA GLN A 136 -6.93 -0.67 -10.98
C GLN A 136 -5.65 -1.46 -11.28
N ASN A 137 -5.60 -2.74 -10.90
CA ASN A 137 -4.47 -3.64 -11.10
C ASN A 137 -4.44 -4.30 -12.48
N HIS A 138 -5.42 -4.04 -13.35
CA HIS A 138 -5.43 -4.60 -14.70
C HIS A 138 -4.22 -4.09 -15.50
N ARG A 139 -3.47 -4.99 -16.16
CA ARG A 139 -2.20 -4.68 -16.85
C ARG A 139 -2.30 -3.47 -17.79
N ARG A 140 -3.34 -3.43 -18.64
CA ARG A 140 -3.54 -2.31 -19.58
C ARG A 140 -3.88 -1.00 -18.87
N TYR A 141 -4.55 -1.06 -17.73
CA TYR A 141 -4.90 0.11 -16.93
C TYR A 141 -3.66 0.69 -16.26
N VAL A 142 -2.89 -0.14 -15.55
CA VAL A 142 -1.65 0.27 -14.85
C VAL A 142 -0.61 0.87 -15.80
N LYS A 143 -0.48 0.29 -17.01
CA LYS A 143 0.48 0.76 -18.01
C LYS A 143 0.07 2.10 -18.66
N SER A 144 -1.22 2.44 -18.63
CA SER A 144 -1.78 3.58 -19.36
C SER A 144 -1.59 4.90 -18.59
N ARG A 145 -0.35 5.39 -18.59
CA ARG A 145 0.08 6.69 -18.08
C ARG A 145 1.44 7.08 -18.68
N ASP A 146 1.83 8.34 -18.54
CA ASP A 146 3.16 8.83 -18.91
C ASP A 146 3.83 9.50 -17.71
N ASP A 147 4.81 8.81 -17.11
CA ASP A 147 5.51 9.32 -15.91
C ASP A 147 6.39 10.56 -16.24
N SER A 148 6.87 10.72 -17.47
CA SER A 148 7.63 11.90 -17.88
C SER A 148 6.72 13.12 -18.03
N GLN A 149 5.52 12.93 -18.58
CA GLN A 149 4.48 13.97 -18.63
C GLN A 149 4.07 14.41 -17.22
N LEU A 150 3.81 13.46 -16.31
CA LEU A 150 3.40 13.72 -14.93
C LEU A 150 4.51 14.40 -14.09
N ASN A 151 5.77 14.24 -14.49
CA ASN A 151 6.91 14.94 -13.91
C ASN A 151 7.18 16.31 -14.58
N GLY A 152 6.27 16.79 -15.44
CA GLY A 152 6.31 18.13 -16.02
C GLY A 152 7.29 18.29 -17.21
N ASP A 153 7.69 17.20 -17.86
CA ASP A 153 8.54 17.28 -19.06
C ASP A 153 7.79 17.91 -20.25
N GLN A 154 8.37 18.96 -20.83
CA GLN A 154 7.74 19.74 -21.89
C GLN A 154 7.57 18.95 -23.20
N ARG A 155 8.48 18.00 -23.49
CA ARG A 155 8.38 17.15 -24.69
C ARG A 155 7.24 16.16 -24.55
N SER A 156 7.16 15.50 -23.39
CA SER A 156 6.12 14.52 -23.05
C SER A 156 4.73 15.14 -22.91
N LEU A 157 4.64 16.47 -22.67
CA LEU A 157 3.36 17.19 -22.75
C LEU A 157 2.81 17.33 -24.17
N LYS A 158 3.70 17.58 -25.16
CA LYS A 158 3.32 17.72 -26.56
C LYS A 158 3.16 16.37 -27.25
N GLU A 159 4.03 15.41 -26.91
CA GLU A 159 3.99 14.06 -27.43
C GLU A 159 4.05 13.05 -26.27
N PRO A 160 2.89 12.72 -25.66
CA PRO A 160 2.84 11.75 -24.57
C PRO A 160 3.19 10.34 -25.06
N SER A 161 3.53 9.45 -24.15
CA SER A 161 3.84 8.04 -24.42
C SER A 161 2.71 7.31 -25.17
N LYS A 162 3.09 6.37 -26.05
CA LYS A 162 2.15 5.46 -26.73
C LYS A 162 1.39 4.56 -25.77
N GLU A 163 1.92 4.35 -24.57
CA GLU A 163 1.26 3.55 -23.54
C GLU A 163 -0.06 4.16 -23.04
N CYS A 164 -0.25 5.46 -23.23
CA CYS A 164 -1.48 6.16 -22.90
C CYS A 164 -2.66 5.83 -23.84
N GLU A 165 -2.47 5.06 -24.92
CA GLU A 165 -3.57 4.70 -25.84
C GLU A 165 -4.71 3.94 -25.12
N PRO A 166 -5.98 4.25 -25.43
CA PRO A 166 -6.44 5.21 -26.44
C PRO A 166 -6.49 6.68 -25.95
N TYR A 167 -6.27 6.93 -24.66
CA TYR A 167 -6.37 8.25 -24.01
C TYR A 167 -5.10 9.11 -24.15
N ARG A 168 -4.46 9.06 -25.32
CA ARG A 168 -3.24 9.82 -25.63
C ARG A 168 -3.56 11.18 -26.25
N THR A 169 -4.58 11.23 -27.11
CA THR A 169 -4.96 12.42 -27.87
C THR A 169 -6.48 12.57 -27.91
N ASN A 170 -6.97 13.80 -27.99
CA ASN A 170 -8.37 14.13 -28.21
C ASN A 170 -8.46 15.31 -29.18
N GLU A 171 -9.28 15.22 -30.22
CA GLU A 171 -9.45 16.27 -31.25
C GLU A 171 -8.12 16.82 -31.79
N ASN A 172 -7.17 15.92 -32.11
CA ASN A 172 -5.80 16.22 -32.58
C ASN A 172 -4.89 16.96 -31.57
N LYS A 173 -5.30 17.12 -30.31
CA LYS A 173 -4.46 17.65 -29.23
C LYS A 173 -4.01 16.53 -28.28
N PRO A 174 -2.77 16.58 -27.76
CA PRO A 174 -2.33 15.66 -26.71
C PRO A 174 -3.14 15.88 -25.43
N ILE A 175 -3.55 14.79 -24.77
CA ILE A 175 -4.26 14.87 -23.50
C ILE A 175 -3.25 15.08 -22.36
N ALA A 176 -3.54 16.03 -21.47
CA ALA A 176 -2.79 16.25 -20.24
C ALA A 176 -3.74 16.29 -19.04
N PRO A 177 -3.66 15.31 -18.09
CA PRO A 177 -2.81 14.11 -18.09
C PRO A 177 -3.35 12.97 -18.98
N CYS A 178 -2.48 12.28 -19.72
CA CYS A 178 -2.87 11.17 -20.58
C CYS A 178 -3.10 9.86 -19.82
N GLY A 179 -3.85 8.95 -20.44
CA GLY A 179 -3.98 7.56 -20.00
C GLY A 179 -5.26 7.24 -19.23
N ALA A 180 -5.56 5.94 -19.14
CA ALA A 180 -6.80 5.43 -18.56
C ALA A 180 -6.92 5.72 -17.06
N ILE A 181 -5.78 5.76 -16.35
CA ILE A 181 -5.76 6.05 -14.91
C ILE A 181 -6.27 7.47 -14.68
N ALA A 182 -5.66 8.45 -15.33
CA ALA A 182 -6.06 9.85 -15.23
C ALA A 182 -7.51 10.06 -15.69
N ASN A 183 -7.88 9.51 -16.86
CA ASN A 183 -9.21 9.73 -17.43
C ASN A 183 -10.34 9.25 -16.50
N SER A 184 -10.14 8.18 -15.73
CA SER A 184 -11.15 7.62 -14.83
C SER A 184 -11.07 8.15 -13.39
N MET A 185 -10.47 9.33 -13.18
CA MET A 185 -10.35 9.97 -11.86
C MET A 185 -11.69 10.08 -11.12
N PHE A 186 -11.67 9.67 -9.85
CA PHE A 186 -12.81 9.83 -8.94
C PHE A 186 -13.15 11.31 -8.74
N ASN A 187 -14.44 11.65 -8.92
CA ASN A 187 -14.91 13.04 -8.98
C ASN A 187 -16.20 13.31 -8.16
N ASP A 188 -16.64 12.38 -7.30
CA ASP A 188 -17.69 12.70 -6.33
C ASP A 188 -17.16 13.70 -5.29
N THR A 189 -18.05 14.57 -4.81
CA THR A 189 -17.74 15.46 -3.67
C THR A 189 -18.50 14.98 -2.45
N LEU A 190 -17.77 14.72 -1.37
CA LEU A 190 -18.31 14.22 -0.10
C LEU A 190 -18.16 15.30 0.98
N ASP A 191 -19.27 15.82 1.47
CA ASP A 191 -19.31 16.82 2.54
C ASP A 191 -19.97 16.24 3.79
N LEU A 192 -19.33 16.44 4.94
CA LEU A 192 -19.74 15.84 6.21
C LEU A 192 -20.23 16.90 7.18
N PHE A 193 -21.37 16.63 7.81
CA PHE A 193 -21.99 17.53 8.78
C PHE A 193 -22.38 16.78 10.04
N TYR A 194 -22.18 17.43 11.18
CA TYR A 194 -22.68 17.02 12.48
C TYR A 194 -24.07 17.62 12.72
N ILE A 195 -24.99 16.82 13.25
CA ILE A 195 -26.35 17.24 13.59
C ILE A 195 -26.44 17.29 15.10
N ASP A 196 -26.53 18.50 15.65
CA ASP A 196 -26.73 18.71 17.08
C ASP A 196 -28.08 18.14 17.53
N PRO A 197 -28.23 17.74 18.81
CA PRO A 197 -29.53 17.35 19.36
C PRO A 197 -30.62 18.42 19.23
N ASN A 198 -30.24 19.69 19.11
CA ASN A 198 -31.14 20.83 18.89
C ASN A 198 -31.58 20.98 17.42
N GLY A 199 -31.09 20.13 16.52
CA GLY A 199 -31.39 20.14 15.08
C GLY A 199 -30.48 21.05 14.24
N THR A 200 -29.51 21.76 14.84
CA THR A 200 -28.54 22.56 14.10
C THR A 200 -27.56 21.68 13.34
N LYS A 201 -27.30 22.06 12.08
CA LYS A 201 -26.39 21.35 11.18
C LYS A 201 -25.07 22.10 11.08
N THR A 202 -24.00 21.52 11.59
CA THR A 202 -22.65 22.11 11.61
C THR A 202 -21.73 21.37 10.65
N GLN A 203 -21.09 22.08 9.72
CA GLN A 203 -20.15 21.48 8.77
C GLN A 203 -18.84 21.10 9.44
N ILE A 204 -18.35 19.88 9.16
CA ILE A 204 -17.07 19.40 9.65
C ILE A 204 -15.98 19.88 8.71
N LEU A 205 -14.93 20.50 9.27
CA LEU A 205 -13.79 20.96 8.48
C LEU A 205 -12.99 19.77 7.97
N LEU A 206 -12.96 19.62 6.65
CA LEU A 206 -12.22 18.56 5.95
C LEU A 206 -10.94 19.14 5.33
N ILE A 207 -9.79 18.68 5.79
CA ILE A 207 -8.49 19.15 5.28
C ILE A 207 -8.14 18.36 4.01
N LYS A 208 -7.81 19.11 2.94
CA LYS A 208 -7.47 18.58 1.61
C LYS A 208 -5.97 18.31 1.43
N LYS A 209 -5.11 19.10 2.08
CA LYS A 209 -3.65 18.99 1.98
C LYS A 209 -3.10 17.93 2.96
N GLY A 210 -1.95 17.33 2.63
CA GLY A 210 -1.28 16.33 3.46
C GLY A 210 -1.87 14.92 3.36
N ILE A 211 -2.64 14.63 2.31
CA ILE A 211 -3.21 13.30 2.00
C ILE A 211 -2.29 12.47 1.09
N ALA A 212 -1.45 13.13 0.28
CA ALA A 212 -0.49 12.47 -0.58
C ALA A 212 0.85 12.21 0.13
N TRP A 213 1.61 11.23 -0.36
CA TRP A 213 2.95 10.97 0.14
C TRP A 213 3.90 12.10 -0.24
N TRP A 214 4.82 12.43 0.67
CA TRP A 214 5.76 13.52 0.47
C TRP A 214 6.58 13.37 -0.83
N THR A 215 7.06 12.16 -1.12
CA THR A 215 7.83 11.84 -2.33
C THR A 215 6.99 11.96 -3.59
N ASP A 216 5.71 11.57 -3.55
CA ASP A 216 4.82 11.73 -4.69
C ASP A 216 4.63 13.23 -4.98
N LYS A 217 4.34 14.03 -3.95
CA LYS A 217 4.06 15.47 -4.10
C LYS A 217 5.27 16.32 -4.51
N HIS A 218 6.46 16.05 -3.96
CA HIS A 218 7.62 16.94 -4.12
C HIS A 218 8.69 16.43 -5.10
N VAL A 219 8.68 15.13 -5.42
CA VAL A 219 9.70 14.52 -6.29
C VAL A 219 9.09 13.99 -7.58
N LYS A 220 8.03 13.16 -7.48
CA LYS A 220 7.53 12.39 -8.61
C LYS A 220 6.60 13.18 -9.54
N PHE A 221 5.69 13.97 -8.97
CA PHE A 221 4.74 14.79 -9.74
C PHE A 221 5.19 16.24 -9.71
N ARG A 222 5.19 16.91 -10.88
CA ARG A 222 5.59 18.31 -11.02
C ARG A 222 4.79 18.99 -12.12
N ASN A 223 4.46 20.26 -11.91
CA ASN A 223 3.88 21.07 -12.97
C ASN A 223 4.95 21.50 -13.99
N PRO A 224 4.58 21.59 -15.28
CA PRO A 224 5.45 22.18 -16.30
C PRO A 224 5.67 23.68 -16.07
N GLY A 225 6.75 24.23 -16.63
CA GLY A 225 7.04 25.67 -16.60
C GLY A 225 7.94 26.15 -15.46
N GLY A 226 8.42 25.25 -14.60
CA GLY A 226 9.39 25.58 -13.55
C GLY A 226 8.85 26.64 -12.57
N SER A 227 9.61 27.73 -12.37
CA SER A 227 9.30 28.78 -11.38
C SER A 227 8.22 29.79 -11.81
N ASN A 228 7.71 29.74 -13.05
CA ASN A 228 6.67 30.66 -13.53
C ASN A 228 5.29 29.98 -13.51
N PRO A 229 4.36 30.39 -12.61
CA PRO A 229 3.22 29.57 -12.20
C PRO A 229 1.95 29.75 -13.05
N ASN A 230 2.04 30.30 -14.27
CA ASN A 230 0.84 30.41 -15.11
C ASN A 230 0.53 29.05 -15.77
N LEU A 231 -0.17 28.20 -15.04
CA LEU A 231 -0.55 26.86 -15.48
C LEU A 231 -1.35 26.89 -16.78
N THR A 232 -2.25 27.86 -16.96
CA THR A 232 -3.04 27.99 -18.19
C THR A 232 -2.14 28.17 -19.43
N ALA A 233 -1.07 28.97 -19.31
CA ALA A 233 -0.09 29.12 -20.38
C ALA A 233 0.73 27.85 -20.60
N ALA A 234 1.08 27.13 -19.53
CA ALA A 234 1.85 25.90 -19.62
C ALA A 234 1.09 24.75 -20.32
N PHE A 235 -0.25 24.76 -20.25
CA PHE A 235 -1.13 23.72 -20.81
C PHE A 235 -1.87 24.13 -22.10
N ILE A 236 -1.56 25.27 -22.72
CA ILE A 236 -2.34 25.87 -23.82
C ILE A 236 -2.58 24.96 -25.04
N GLU A 237 -1.62 24.09 -25.39
CA GLU A 237 -1.70 23.16 -26.53
C GLU A 237 -2.20 21.76 -26.14
N THR A 238 -2.68 21.59 -24.91
CA THR A 238 -3.15 20.29 -24.41
C THR A 238 -4.67 20.26 -24.28
N ALA A 239 -5.25 19.06 -24.35
CA ALA A 239 -6.65 18.82 -24.06
C ALA A 239 -6.82 18.20 -22.67
N LYS A 240 -7.96 18.49 -22.03
CA LYS A 240 -8.38 17.78 -20.82
C LYS A 240 -8.71 16.31 -21.15
N PRO A 241 -8.61 15.39 -20.18
CA PRO A 241 -9.13 14.03 -20.35
C PRO A 241 -10.61 14.02 -20.71
N VAL A 242 -11.03 13.00 -21.45
CA VAL A 242 -12.37 12.91 -22.05
C VAL A 242 -13.47 13.01 -20.99
N ASN A 243 -13.30 12.28 -19.87
CA ASN A 243 -14.30 12.21 -18.81
C ASN A 243 -14.19 13.34 -17.77
N TRP A 244 -13.24 14.27 -17.92
CA TRP A 244 -13.07 15.36 -16.97
C TRP A 244 -13.96 16.53 -17.36
N HIS A 245 -14.64 17.16 -16.40
CA HIS A 245 -15.40 18.39 -16.66
C HIS A 245 -14.49 19.63 -16.75
N LYS A 246 -13.43 19.66 -15.96
CA LYS A 246 -12.46 20.76 -15.87
C LYS A 246 -11.06 20.26 -16.25
N PRO A 247 -10.19 21.11 -16.81
CA PRO A 247 -8.81 20.77 -17.06
C PRO A 247 -8.00 20.65 -15.76
N VAL A 248 -6.80 20.07 -15.86
CA VAL A 248 -5.95 19.78 -14.70
C VAL A 248 -5.48 21.00 -13.91
N TYR A 249 -5.38 22.15 -14.58
CA TYR A 249 -5.00 23.42 -13.98
C TYR A 249 -6.18 24.20 -13.36
N GLU A 250 -7.37 23.59 -13.29
CA GLU A 250 -8.56 24.14 -12.61
C GLU A 250 -9.09 23.18 -11.53
N LEU A 251 -8.25 22.25 -11.05
CA LEU A 251 -8.63 21.27 -10.02
C LEU A 251 -8.77 21.90 -8.64
N ASP A 252 -7.96 22.91 -8.33
CA ASP A 252 -8.02 23.65 -7.08
C ASP A 252 -7.75 25.14 -7.31
N ILE A 253 -8.24 25.98 -6.39
CA ILE A 253 -8.00 27.43 -6.38
C ILE A 253 -6.60 27.72 -5.84
N ASP A 254 -6.12 26.88 -4.92
CA ASP A 254 -4.81 27.01 -4.31
C ASP A 254 -3.70 26.54 -5.27
N SER A 255 -2.77 27.44 -5.59
CA SER A 255 -1.65 27.17 -6.51
C SER A 255 -0.73 26.05 -6.03
N GLU A 256 -0.63 25.81 -4.72
CA GLU A 256 0.18 24.73 -4.15
C GLU A 256 -0.48 23.34 -4.24
N ASN A 257 -1.75 23.29 -4.65
CA ASN A 257 -2.54 22.06 -4.77
C ASN A 257 -3.25 21.97 -6.13
N ASN A 258 -2.70 22.59 -7.18
CA ASN A 258 -3.30 22.64 -8.51
C ASN A 258 -2.35 22.09 -9.60
N GLY A 259 -2.91 21.64 -10.72
CA GLY A 259 -2.14 20.93 -11.76
C GLY A 259 -1.84 19.47 -11.39
N PHE A 260 -0.72 18.94 -11.88
CA PHE A 260 -0.29 17.56 -11.59
C PHE A 260 0.09 17.32 -10.13
N ILE A 261 0.36 18.38 -9.37
CA ILE A 261 0.68 18.29 -7.94
C ILE A 261 -0.57 18.30 -7.04
N ASN A 262 -1.78 18.36 -7.62
CA ASN A 262 -3.02 18.25 -6.86
C ASN A 262 -3.06 16.91 -6.10
N GLU A 263 -3.27 16.97 -4.78
CA GLU A 263 -3.15 15.79 -3.94
C GLU A 263 -4.25 14.75 -4.17
N ASP A 264 -5.47 15.17 -4.52
CA ASP A 264 -6.55 14.24 -4.90
C ASP A 264 -6.19 13.46 -6.17
N PHE A 265 -5.62 14.15 -7.15
CA PHE A 265 -5.10 13.54 -8.37
C PHE A 265 -3.94 12.57 -8.07
N ILE A 266 -2.97 12.98 -7.27
CA ILE A 266 -1.83 12.11 -6.88
C ILE A 266 -2.32 10.84 -6.17
N VAL A 267 -3.23 10.97 -5.21
CA VAL A 267 -3.81 9.83 -4.49
C VAL A 267 -4.52 8.89 -5.46
N TRP A 268 -5.24 9.42 -6.44
CA TRP A 268 -5.88 8.61 -7.48
C TRP A 268 -4.86 7.86 -8.35
N MET A 269 -3.83 8.55 -8.85
CA MET A 269 -2.82 8.02 -9.75
C MET A 269 -2.00 6.86 -9.16
N ARG A 270 -1.95 6.74 -7.83
CA ARG A 270 -1.39 5.57 -7.14
C ARG A 270 -2.35 4.38 -7.26
N THR A 271 -2.12 3.50 -8.23
CA THR A 271 -2.96 2.31 -8.49
C THR A 271 -3.03 1.37 -7.27
N ALA A 272 -4.24 0.94 -6.92
CA ALA A 272 -4.46 -0.08 -5.91
C ALA A 272 -4.15 -1.50 -6.44
N ALA A 273 -3.70 -2.38 -5.54
CA ALA A 273 -3.34 -3.76 -5.89
C ALA A 273 -4.56 -4.70 -6.02
N LEU A 274 -5.70 -4.33 -5.42
CA LEU A 274 -6.93 -5.14 -5.36
C LEU A 274 -8.10 -4.38 -6.00
N PRO A 275 -9.12 -5.09 -6.52
CA PRO A 275 -10.31 -4.47 -7.14
C PRO A 275 -11.23 -3.77 -6.13
N THR A 276 -11.07 -4.11 -4.86
CA THR A 276 -11.76 -3.46 -3.74
C THR A 276 -10.71 -2.73 -2.93
N PHE A 277 -10.77 -1.41 -2.95
CA PHE A 277 -9.77 -0.55 -2.33
C PHE A 277 -10.42 0.67 -1.67
N ARG A 278 -9.62 1.37 -0.87
CA ARG A 278 -9.94 2.67 -0.29
C ARG A 278 -8.80 3.64 -0.58
N LYS A 279 -9.13 4.91 -0.78
CA LYS A 279 -8.17 6.00 -1.01
C LYS A 279 -8.47 7.14 -0.06
N LEU A 280 -7.42 7.75 0.48
CA LEU A 280 -7.56 8.85 1.43
C LEU A 280 -8.17 10.05 0.71
N TYR A 281 -9.28 10.54 1.24
CA TYR A 281 -9.97 11.71 0.71
C TYR A 281 -9.61 12.94 1.52
N ARG A 282 -9.87 12.91 2.83
CA ARG A 282 -9.68 14.08 3.70
C ARG A 282 -9.19 13.69 5.08
N ILE A 283 -8.58 14.65 5.76
CA ILE A 283 -8.16 14.49 7.16
C ILE A 283 -9.00 15.42 8.03
N ILE A 284 -9.51 14.89 9.14
CA ILE A 284 -10.19 15.64 10.18
C ILE A 284 -9.22 15.67 11.36
N GLN A 285 -8.53 16.80 11.51
CA GLN A 285 -7.55 16.97 12.57
C GLN A 285 -8.22 17.20 13.92
N LYS A 286 -7.63 16.59 14.94
CA LYS A 286 -8.00 16.84 16.33
C LYS A 286 -7.64 18.28 16.70
N LYS A 287 -8.65 19.06 17.10
CA LYS A 287 -8.47 20.47 17.49
C LYS A 287 -7.97 20.64 18.92
N ASN A 288 -8.49 19.83 19.85
CA ASN A 288 -8.20 19.95 21.29
C ASN A 288 -8.17 18.56 21.95
N ASN A 289 -7.39 18.40 23.02
CA ASN A 289 -7.29 17.15 23.78
C ASN A 289 -8.53 16.84 24.62
N MET A 290 -9.34 17.86 24.95
CA MET A 290 -10.50 17.71 25.83
C MET A 290 -11.77 17.24 25.14
N THR A 291 -11.87 17.36 23.81
CA THR A 291 -13.05 16.93 23.06
C THR A 291 -12.67 15.90 22.01
N PRO A 292 -13.52 14.90 21.75
CA PRO A 292 -13.31 13.98 20.64
C PRO A 292 -13.33 14.75 19.32
N THR A 293 -12.60 14.24 18.33
CA THR A 293 -12.59 14.81 16.98
C THR A 293 -13.95 14.68 16.32
N LEU A 294 -14.59 13.51 16.48
CA LEU A 294 -15.98 13.28 16.12
C LEU A 294 -16.74 12.73 17.34
N PRO A 295 -17.64 13.51 17.97
CA PRO A 295 -18.45 13.01 19.08
C PRO A 295 -19.45 11.93 18.61
N ARG A 296 -19.94 11.13 19.55
CA ARG A 296 -21.12 10.30 19.29
C ARG A 296 -22.32 11.17 18.95
N GLY A 297 -23.16 10.73 18.02
CA GLY A 297 -24.34 11.48 17.62
C GLY A 297 -24.71 11.28 16.15
N SER A 298 -25.63 12.11 15.68
CA SER A 298 -26.15 12.05 14.31
C SER A 298 -25.32 12.91 13.36
N TYR A 299 -25.13 12.40 12.16
CA TYR A 299 -24.37 13.01 11.09
C TYR A 299 -25.17 12.94 9.79
N SER A 300 -24.88 13.86 8.87
CA SER A 300 -25.31 13.75 7.48
C SER A 300 -24.12 13.82 6.54
N LEU A 301 -24.10 12.93 5.56
CA LEU A 301 -23.21 12.95 4.42
C LEU A 301 -23.97 13.52 3.22
N GLU A 302 -23.55 14.68 2.73
CA GLU A 302 -24.01 15.22 1.45
C GLU A 302 -23.07 14.76 0.35
N VAL A 303 -23.61 14.09 -0.67
CA VAL A 303 -22.85 13.56 -1.79
C VAL A 303 -23.27 14.30 -3.06
N THR A 304 -22.30 14.94 -3.72
CA THR A 304 -22.44 15.32 -5.12
C THR A 304 -21.97 14.14 -5.98
N TYR A 305 -22.93 13.44 -6.59
CA TYR A 305 -22.77 12.16 -7.27
C TYR A 305 -22.41 12.39 -8.75
N ASN A 306 -21.13 12.26 -9.06
CA ASN A 306 -20.54 12.46 -10.39
C ASN A 306 -19.82 11.22 -10.94
N TYR A 307 -19.62 10.18 -10.13
CA TYR A 307 -18.87 8.97 -10.51
C TYR A 307 -19.80 7.76 -10.67
N PRO A 308 -20.14 7.36 -11.91
CA PRO A 308 -21.06 6.25 -12.16
C PRO A 308 -20.35 4.90 -12.02
N VAL A 309 -20.92 4.01 -11.22
CA VAL A 309 -20.36 2.65 -10.99
C VAL A 309 -21.29 1.51 -11.40
N ARG A 310 -22.56 1.80 -11.69
CA ARG A 310 -23.56 0.77 -12.03
C ARG A 310 -23.20 -0.04 -13.28
N SER A 311 -22.57 0.60 -14.28
CA SER A 311 -22.20 -0.04 -15.55
C SER A 311 -21.27 -1.26 -15.41
N PHE A 312 -20.53 -1.35 -14.30
CA PHE A 312 -19.64 -2.47 -13.97
C PHE A 312 -19.96 -3.06 -12.60
N GLU A 313 -21.19 -2.89 -12.12
CA GLU A 313 -21.65 -3.43 -10.82
C GLU A 313 -20.74 -3.05 -9.63
N GLY A 314 -20.12 -1.88 -9.69
CA GLY A 314 -19.27 -1.37 -8.62
C GLY A 314 -20.09 -0.81 -7.45
N ARG A 315 -19.47 -0.80 -6.26
CA ARG A 315 -20.00 -0.08 -5.08
C ARG A 315 -19.10 1.07 -4.68
N LYS A 316 -19.72 2.14 -4.15
CA LYS A 316 -19.08 3.32 -3.57
C LYS A 316 -19.43 3.41 -2.09
N ARG A 317 -18.41 3.71 -1.29
CA ARG A 317 -18.54 3.83 0.15
C ARG A 317 -17.70 4.97 0.70
N MET A 318 -18.14 5.54 1.80
CA MET A 318 -17.39 6.49 2.58
C MET A 318 -16.97 5.79 3.88
N ILE A 319 -15.70 5.89 4.24
CA ILE A 319 -15.13 5.23 5.40
C ILE A 319 -14.47 6.29 6.29
N LEU A 320 -14.84 6.33 7.56
CA LEU A 320 -14.16 7.10 8.59
C LEU A 320 -13.35 6.14 9.45
N SER A 321 -12.05 6.36 9.59
CA SER A 321 -11.20 5.51 10.42
C SER A 321 -10.22 6.33 11.23
N THR A 322 -9.99 5.93 12.48
CA THR A 322 -8.74 6.28 13.17
C THR A 322 -7.60 5.41 12.66
N ILE A 323 -6.35 5.77 12.95
CA ILE A 323 -5.19 4.94 12.65
C ILE A 323 -4.39 4.65 13.92
N SER A 324 -3.70 3.53 13.92
CA SER A 324 -2.63 3.21 14.86
C SER A 324 -1.26 3.39 14.19
N TRP A 325 -0.19 3.15 14.93
CA TRP A 325 1.18 3.14 14.39
C TRP A 325 1.37 2.09 13.26
N MET A 326 0.54 1.05 13.23
CA MET A 326 0.57 -0.01 12.23
C MET A 326 -0.41 0.24 11.06
N GLY A 327 -1.09 1.39 11.05
CA GLY A 327 -2.07 1.75 10.03
C GLY A 327 -3.52 1.54 10.50
N GLY A 328 -4.40 1.19 9.56
CA GLY A 328 -5.84 1.04 9.78
C GLY A 328 -6.23 -0.31 10.40
N LYS A 329 -7.54 -0.54 10.55
CA LYS A 329 -8.10 -1.75 11.15
C LYS A 329 -7.85 -2.97 10.26
N ASN A 330 -6.95 -3.85 10.70
CA ASN A 330 -6.70 -5.13 10.06
C ASN A 330 -6.16 -6.16 11.07
N PRO A 331 -7.02 -7.04 11.62
CA PRO A 331 -6.61 -7.99 12.66
C PRO A 331 -5.81 -9.19 12.10
N PHE A 332 -5.70 -9.34 10.78
CA PHE A 332 -5.08 -10.50 10.14
C PHE A 332 -3.66 -10.77 10.63
N LEU A 333 -2.82 -9.73 10.74
CA LEU A 333 -1.43 -9.90 11.18
C LEU A 333 -1.37 -10.45 12.62
N GLY A 334 -2.20 -9.93 13.52
CA GLY A 334 -2.29 -10.45 14.89
C GLY A 334 -2.74 -11.91 14.92
N ILE A 335 -3.79 -12.26 14.16
CA ILE A 335 -4.30 -13.63 14.05
C ILE A 335 -3.22 -14.58 13.49
N ALA A 336 -2.48 -14.14 12.47
CA ALA A 336 -1.41 -14.93 11.87
C ALA A 336 -0.27 -15.23 12.86
N TYR A 337 0.18 -14.23 13.62
CA TYR A 337 1.21 -14.40 14.65
C TYR A 337 0.77 -15.36 15.77
N ILE A 338 -0.48 -15.21 16.25
CA ILE A 338 -1.04 -16.11 17.26
C ILE A 338 -1.10 -17.53 16.70
N THR A 339 -1.63 -17.72 15.48
CA THR A 339 -1.79 -19.03 14.86
C THR A 339 -0.46 -19.74 14.66
N VAL A 340 0.52 -19.07 14.04
CA VAL A 340 1.85 -19.63 13.82
C VAL A 340 2.56 -19.89 15.14
N GLY A 341 2.47 -18.97 16.11
CA GLY A 341 3.04 -19.13 17.45
C GLY A 341 2.47 -20.34 18.19
N SER A 342 1.14 -20.52 18.16
CA SER A 342 0.46 -21.66 18.76
C SER A 342 0.82 -22.99 18.10
N ILE A 343 0.90 -23.03 16.75
CA ILE A 343 1.33 -24.23 16.02
C ILE A 343 2.78 -24.57 16.36
N CYS A 344 3.69 -23.59 16.39
CA CYS A 344 5.09 -23.79 16.77
C CYS A 344 5.22 -24.32 18.20
N PHE A 345 4.47 -23.75 19.14
CA PHE A 345 4.48 -24.21 20.53
C PHE A 345 3.94 -25.65 20.66
N PHE A 346 2.83 -25.95 19.99
CA PHE A 346 2.24 -27.29 19.98
C PHE A 346 3.20 -28.33 19.38
N LEU A 347 3.82 -28.03 18.23
CA LEU A 347 4.84 -28.89 17.62
C LEU A 347 6.06 -29.07 18.54
N GLY A 348 6.46 -28.02 19.27
CA GLY A 348 7.50 -28.09 20.30
C GLY A 348 7.16 -29.10 21.40
N VAL A 349 5.92 -29.10 21.90
CA VAL A 349 5.45 -30.07 22.90
C VAL A 349 5.43 -31.50 22.35
N VAL A 350 4.95 -31.69 21.12
CA VAL A 350 4.93 -33.01 20.47
C VAL A 350 6.34 -33.55 20.27
N LEU A 351 7.27 -32.73 19.76
CA LEU A 351 8.67 -33.10 19.58
C LEU A 351 9.35 -33.39 20.91
N LEU A 352 9.02 -32.65 21.97
CA LEU A 352 9.52 -32.93 23.32
C LEU A 352 9.08 -34.31 23.80
N PHE A 353 7.82 -34.67 23.61
CA PHE A 353 7.30 -35.99 23.97
C PHE A 353 7.97 -37.11 23.17
N ILE A 354 8.12 -36.93 21.86
CA ILE A 354 8.81 -37.90 20.98
C ILE A 354 10.28 -38.03 21.39
N HIS A 355 10.99 -36.91 21.58
CA HIS A 355 12.38 -36.90 22.00
C HIS A 355 12.58 -37.63 23.33
N HIS A 356 11.68 -37.42 24.30
CA HIS A 356 11.74 -38.14 25.58
C HIS A 356 11.44 -39.64 25.41
N LYS A 357 10.47 -40.02 24.57
CA LYS A 357 10.08 -41.42 24.33
C LYS A 357 11.17 -42.23 23.62
N TYR A 358 11.88 -41.63 22.66
CA TYR A 358 12.89 -42.32 21.84
C TYR A 358 14.33 -42.03 22.27
N GLY A 359 14.57 -40.99 23.07
CA GLY A 359 15.90 -40.64 23.59
C GLY A 359 16.49 -41.68 24.54
N ASN A 360 15.66 -42.38 25.32
CA ASN A 360 16.11 -43.44 26.23
C ASN A 360 16.46 -44.77 25.54
N ARG A 361 16.22 -44.90 24.23
CA ARG A 361 16.38 -46.18 23.51
C ARG A 361 17.83 -46.45 23.07
N ASN A 362 18.70 -45.44 23.12
CA ASN A 362 20.10 -45.52 22.68
C ASN A 362 21.12 -45.73 23.83
N ASN A 363 20.70 -45.74 25.09
CA ASN A 363 21.59 -46.04 26.22
C ASN A 363 21.68 -47.55 26.53
N SER A 364 21.18 -48.42 25.64
CA SER A 364 21.12 -49.88 25.86
C SER A 364 21.96 -50.69 24.88
N SER A 365 22.76 -50.06 24.02
CA SER A 365 23.79 -50.77 23.25
C SER A 365 25.12 -50.67 23.99
N ASP A 366 25.32 -51.59 24.93
CA ASP A 366 26.64 -52.03 25.34
C ASP A 366 27.46 -52.30 24.07
N VAL A 367 28.50 -51.52 23.84
CA VAL A 367 29.56 -51.84 22.89
C VAL A 367 30.56 -52.68 23.68
N PRO A 368 30.70 -54.01 23.43
CA PRO A 368 31.77 -54.77 24.03
C PRO A 368 33.10 -54.28 23.43
N ASN A 369 34.09 -54.14 24.33
CA ASN A 369 35.47 -53.73 24.05
C ASN A 369 36.12 -54.45 22.86
#